data_AF-A0A2N0FV49-F1
#
_entry.id   AF-A0A2N0FV49-F1
#
_cell.length_a   1.000
_cell.length_b   1.000
_cell.length_c   1.000
_cell.angle_alpha   90.00
_cell.angle_beta   90.00
_cell.angle_gamma   90.00
#
_symmetry.space_group_name_H-M   'P 1'
#
loop_
_entity.id
_entity.type
_entity.pdbx_description
1 polymer ?
#
loop_
_entity_poly.entity_id
_entity_poly.type
_entity_poly.pdbx_seq_one_letter_code
_entity_poly.pdbx_strand_id
1 'polypeptide(L)'
;MALLKTVLLYIVVFTLVGTTSYFLHNFLLNGEDENFISLLRNTYLFHGIFSLSVIIVFNLLARINSVFPQLGFIYMGLLVFKIMVFTMFFYPQLMGGQAISRFHRASLLIPIAIFLMLEVIFVIKTLRSKES
;
A
#
# COMPACT_ATOMS: atom_id res chain seq x y z
N MET A 1 11.26 -21.22 -10.39
CA MET A 1 10.64 -21.68 -9.12
C MET A 1 10.86 -20.74 -7.94
N ALA A 2 12.05 -20.12 -7.77
CA ALA A 2 12.30 -19.19 -6.66
C ALA A 2 11.44 -17.89 -6.68
N LEU A 3 11.26 -17.24 -7.84
CA LEU A 3 10.44 -16.01 -7.96
C LEU A 3 8.98 -16.27 -7.55
N LEU A 4 8.39 -17.37 -8.02
CA LEU A 4 6.99 -17.70 -7.71
C LEU A 4 6.78 -17.85 -6.20
N LYS A 5 7.71 -18.51 -5.50
CA LYS A 5 7.67 -18.63 -4.03
C LYS A 5 7.76 -17.26 -3.34
N THR A 6 8.62 -16.37 -3.83
CA THR A 6 8.77 -15.01 -3.30
C THR A 6 7.51 -14.17 -3.50
N VAL A 7 6.94 -14.18 -4.71
CA VAL A 7 5.70 -13.44 -5.02
C VAL A 7 4.53 -14.00 -4.21
N LEU A 8 4.42 -15.32 -4.08
CA LEU A 8 3.39 -15.96 -3.24
C LEU A 8 3.52 -15.52 -1.78
N LEU A 9 4.74 -15.48 -1.24
CA LEU A 9 5.00 -14.97 0.11
C LEU A 9 4.52 -13.52 0.27
N TYR A 10 4.80 -12.65 -0.69
CA TYR A 10 4.35 -11.26 -0.65
C TYR A 10 2.83 -11.17 -0.66
N ILE A 11 2.15 -11.91 -1.54
CA ILE A 11 0.69 -11.97 -1.58
C ILE A 11 0.15 -12.37 -0.20
N VAL A 12 0.66 -13.48 0.37
CA VAL A 12 0.22 -13.97 1.68
C VAL A 12 0.42 -12.92 2.78
N VAL A 13 1.59 -12.29 2.85
CA VAL A 13 1.89 -11.28 3.88
C VAL A 13 1.02 -10.04 3.71
N PHE A 14 0.89 -9.50 2.49
CA PHE A 14 0.06 -8.33 2.22
C PHE A 14 -1.41 -8.60 2.51
N THR A 15 -1.93 -9.76 2.13
CA THR A 15 -3.30 -10.17 2.44
C THR A 15 -3.51 -10.33 3.93
N LEU A 16 -2.61 -11.02 4.64
CA LEU A 16 -2.77 -11.28 6.08
C LEU A 16 -2.69 -10.00 6.91
N VAL A 17 -1.69 -9.15 6.65
CA VAL A 17 -1.56 -7.87 7.37
C VAL A 17 -2.70 -6.94 6.98
N GLY A 18 -3.02 -6.82 5.68
CA GLY A 18 -4.10 -5.96 5.20
C GLY A 18 -5.46 -6.33 5.78
N THR A 19 -5.81 -7.63 5.78
CA THR A 19 -7.08 -8.11 6.34
C THR A 19 -7.13 -7.94 7.86
N THR A 20 -6.10 -8.36 8.58
CA THR A 20 -6.03 -8.23 10.04
C THR A 20 -6.14 -6.76 10.46
N SER A 21 -5.39 -5.88 9.81
CA SER A 21 -5.46 -4.45 10.09
C SER A 21 -6.79 -3.82 9.71
N TYR A 22 -7.42 -4.23 8.61
CA TYR A 22 -8.76 -3.75 8.24
C TYR A 22 -9.80 -4.13 9.31
N PHE A 23 -9.84 -5.40 9.71
CA PHE A 23 -10.79 -5.85 10.73
C PHE A 23 -10.54 -5.18 12.08
N LEU A 24 -9.28 -5.02 12.49
CA LEU A 24 -8.95 -4.31 13.72
C LEU A 24 -9.38 -2.84 13.65
N HIS A 25 -9.09 -2.16 12.54
CA HIS A 25 -9.48 -0.76 12.35
C HIS A 25 -11.00 -0.60 12.35
N ASN A 26 -11.72 -1.47 11.65
CA ASN A 26 -13.19 -1.47 11.62
C ASN A 26 -13.80 -1.77 12.99
N PHE A 27 -13.22 -2.72 13.74
CA PHE A 27 -13.66 -3.04 15.10
C PHE A 27 -13.47 -1.86 16.08
N LEU A 28 -12.34 -1.16 16.00
CA LEU A 28 -12.07 0.01 16.84
C LEU A 28 -13.01 1.19 16.53
N LEU A 29 -13.54 1.23 15.31
CA LEU A 29 -14.47 2.26 14.86
C LEU A 29 -15.93 1.95 15.19
N ASN A 30 -16.29 0.76 15.71
CA ASN A 30 -17.62 0.35 16.20
C ASN A 30 -18.84 1.24 15.82
N GLY A 31 -19.64 0.81 14.84
CA GLY A 31 -20.98 1.37 14.59
C GLY A 31 -21.05 2.61 13.68
N GLU A 32 -19.99 2.88 12.92
CA GLU A 32 -19.93 4.00 11.96
C GLU A 32 -20.72 3.77 10.67
N ASP A 33 -21.05 4.87 9.98
CA ASP A 33 -21.83 4.91 8.73
C ASP A 33 -21.29 3.91 7.67
N GLU A 34 -22.20 3.17 7.03
CA GLU A 34 -21.89 2.22 5.95
C GLU A 34 -21.06 2.85 4.81
N ASN A 35 -21.29 4.13 4.52
CA ASN A 35 -20.53 4.90 3.53
C ASN A 35 -19.06 4.99 3.92
N PHE A 36 -18.78 5.24 5.21
CA PHE A 36 -17.40 5.32 5.70
C PHE A 36 -16.74 3.93 5.74
N ILE A 37 -17.46 2.88 6.15
CA ILE A 37 -16.94 1.51 6.12
C ILE A 37 -16.58 1.09 4.70
N SER A 38 -17.43 1.43 3.72
CA SER A 38 -17.18 1.17 2.30
C SER A 38 -15.95 1.93 1.79
N LEU A 39 -15.82 3.21 2.14
CA LEU A 39 -14.64 4.02 1.83
C LEU A 39 -13.37 3.43 2.44
N LEU A 40 -13.41 3.07 3.72
CA LEU A 40 -12.30 2.48 4.44
C LEU A 40 -11.82 1.19 3.76
N ARG A 41 -12.76 0.30 3.42
CA ARG A 41 -12.47 -0.93 2.67
C ARG A 41 -11.81 -0.63 1.32
N ASN A 42 -12.34 0.32 0.56
CA ASN A 42 -11.77 0.72 -0.73
C ASN A 42 -10.36 1.29 -0.58
N THR A 43 -10.09 2.06 0.48
CA THR A 43 -8.75 2.58 0.79
C THR A 43 -7.77 1.46 1.15
N TYR A 44 -8.17 0.48 1.96
CA TYR A 44 -7.34 -0.70 2.25
C TYR A 44 -7.03 -1.51 0.99
N LEU A 45 -8.03 -1.76 0.14
CA LEU A 45 -7.85 -2.48 -1.11
C LEU A 45 -6.93 -1.73 -2.07
N PHE A 46 -7.13 -0.42 -2.22
CA PHE A 46 -6.29 0.42 -3.06
C PHE A 46 -4.82 0.34 -2.63
N HIS A 47 -4.52 0.62 -1.37
CA HIS A 47 -3.13 0.61 -0.90
C HIS A 47 -2.52 -0.79 -0.91
N GLY A 48 -3.30 -1.82 -0.56
CA GLY A 48 -2.83 -3.21 -0.61
C GLY A 48 -2.48 -3.67 -2.02
N ILE A 49 -3.37 -3.48 -2.99
CA ILE A 49 -3.15 -3.87 -4.39
C ILE A 49 -2.00 -3.04 -4.99
N PHE A 50 -1.99 -1.73 -4.76
CA PHE A 50 -0.96 -0.86 -5.32
C PHE A 50 0.42 -1.21 -4.75
N SER A 51 0.57 -1.33 -3.43
CA SER A 51 1.86 -1.69 -2.81
C SER A 51 2.34 -3.07 -3.23
N LEU A 52 1.45 -4.06 -3.31
CA LEU A 52 1.81 -5.39 -3.81
C LEU A 52 2.33 -5.31 -5.25
N SER A 53 1.65 -4.54 -6.10
CA SER A 53 2.05 -4.31 -7.49
C SER A 53 3.42 -3.62 -7.58
N VAL A 54 3.65 -2.59 -6.76
CA VAL A 54 4.95 -1.91 -6.63
C VAL A 54 6.04 -2.90 -6.24
N ILE A 55 5.84 -3.72 -5.22
CA ILE A 55 6.86 -4.68 -4.76
C ILE A 55 7.17 -5.74 -5.83
N ILE A 56 6.16 -6.22 -6.57
CA ILE A 56 6.36 -7.16 -7.67
C ILE A 56 7.18 -6.50 -8.79
N VAL A 57 6.78 -5.32 -9.26
CA VAL A 57 7.51 -4.57 -10.29
C VAL A 57 8.93 -4.24 -9.84
N PHE A 58 9.09 -3.78 -8.60
CA PHE A 58 10.39 -3.46 -8.00
C PHE A 58 11.32 -4.68 -7.99
N ASN A 59 10.82 -5.86 -7.62
CA ASN A 59 11.59 -7.11 -7.65
C ASN A 59 11.96 -7.56 -9.07
N LEU A 60 11.10 -7.29 -10.06
CA LEU A 60 11.41 -7.57 -11.47
C LEU A 60 12.51 -6.63 -11.98
N LEU A 61 12.38 -5.33 -11.71
CA LEU A 61 13.37 -4.32 -12.11
C LEU A 61 14.72 -4.53 -11.41
N ALA A 62 14.72 -4.99 -10.15
CA ALA A 62 15.95 -5.29 -9.40
C ALA A 62 16.86 -6.32 -10.10
N ARG A 63 16.30 -7.17 -10.96
CA ARG A 63 17.04 -8.19 -11.71
C ARG A 63 17.80 -7.61 -12.90
N ILE A 64 17.42 -6.44 -13.37
CA ILE A 64 18.05 -5.77 -14.51
C ILE A 64 19.24 -4.97 -13.98
N ASN A 65 20.47 -5.41 -14.30
CA ASN A 65 21.70 -4.83 -13.73
C ASN A 65 21.88 -3.34 -14.03
N SER A 66 21.44 -2.87 -15.20
CA SER A 66 21.51 -1.44 -15.55
C SER A 66 20.50 -0.58 -14.78
N VAL A 67 19.39 -1.16 -14.31
CA VAL A 67 18.33 -0.46 -13.58
C VAL A 67 18.56 -0.49 -12.06
N PHE A 68 19.25 -1.52 -11.56
CA PHE A 68 19.48 -1.70 -10.12
C PHE A 68 20.07 -0.47 -9.40
N PRO A 69 21.07 0.26 -9.93
CA PRO A 69 21.60 1.45 -9.27
C PRO A 69 20.56 2.59 -9.12
N GLN A 70 19.53 2.60 -9.97
CA GLN A 70 18.48 3.63 -10.00
C GLN A 70 17.22 3.20 -9.23
N LEU A 71 17.18 1.98 -8.69
CA LEU A 71 15.97 1.39 -8.12
C LEU A 71 15.40 2.24 -6.97
N GLY A 72 16.26 2.81 -6.13
CA GLY A 72 15.84 3.72 -5.06
C GLY A 72 15.15 4.99 -5.60
N PHE A 73 15.65 5.56 -6.69
CA PHE A 73 15.02 6.71 -7.34
C PHE A 73 13.68 6.33 -7.99
N ILE A 74 13.63 5.19 -8.67
CA ILE A 74 12.39 4.65 -9.26
C ILE A 74 11.32 4.46 -8.17
N TYR A 75 11.71 3.92 -7.01
CA TYR A 75 10.81 3.75 -5.88
C TYR A 75 10.22 5.07 -5.38
N MET A 76 11.06 6.10 -5.21
CA MET A 76 10.58 7.43 -4.83
C MET A 76 9.59 8.00 -5.85
N GLY A 77 9.85 7.83 -7.15
CA GLY A 77 8.92 8.19 -8.22
C GLY A 77 7.59 7.44 -8.13
N LEU A 78 7.64 6.13 -7.86
CA LEU A 78 6.44 5.30 -7.66
C LEU A 78 5.63 5.73 -6.43
N LEU A 79 6.27 6.17 -5.34
CA LEU A 79 5.58 6.72 -4.18
C LEU A 79 4.84 8.01 -4.50
N VAL A 80 5.47 8.94 -5.22
CA VAL A 80 4.80 10.17 -5.68
C VAL A 80 3.62 9.82 -6.60
N PHE A 81 3.83 8.91 -7.55
CA PHE A 81 2.78 8.43 -8.45
C PHE A 81 1.61 7.80 -7.67
N LYS A 82 1.89 6.97 -6.65
CA LYS A 82 0.87 6.39 -5.76
C LYS A 82 0.02 7.45 -5.08
N ILE A 83 0.64 8.49 -4.55
CA ILE A 83 -0.07 9.60 -3.89
C ILE A 83 -0.95 10.35 -4.89
N MET A 84 -0.44 10.63 -6.10
CA MET A 84 -1.23 11.26 -7.16
C MET A 84 -2.45 10.41 -7.54
N VAL A 85 -2.25 9.12 -7.81
CA VAL A 85 -3.33 8.19 -8.15
C VAL A 85 -4.34 8.11 -7.00
N PHE A 86 -3.89 7.92 -5.76
CA PHE A 86 -4.78 7.88 -4.60
C PHE A 86 -5.63 9.16 -4.49
N THR A 87 -4.99 10.32 -4.60
CA THR A 87 -5.68 11.60 -4.49
C THR A 87 -6.69 11.77 -5.63
N MET A 88 -6.36 11.34 -6.85
CA MET A 88 -7.28 11.40 -8.00
C MET A 88 -8.52 10.52 -7.80
N PHE A 89 -8.36 9.29 -7.33
CA PHE A 89 -9.47 8.34 -7.15
C PHE A 89 -10.34 8.66 -5.92
N PHE A 90 -9.76 9.24 -4.87
CA PHE A 90 -10.44 9.50 -3.60
C PHE A 90 -10.72 11.01 -3.36
N TYR A 91 -10.51 11.86 -4.38
CA TYR A 91 -10.64 13.32 -4.26
C TYR A 91 -11.97 13.76 -3.64
N PRO A 92 -13.16 13.28 -4.08
CA PRO A 92 -14.44 13.74 -3.53
C PRO A 92 -14.60 13.45 -2.03
N GLN A 93 -14.11 12.30 -1.58
CA GLN A 93 -14.21 11.85 -0.20
C GLN A 93 -13.18 12.56 0.70
N LEU A 94 -12.02 12.93 0.16
CA LEU A 94 -10.98 13.68 0.87
C LEU A 94 -11.36 15.17 1.03
N MET A 95 -11.87 15.81 -0.03
CA MET A 95 -12.12 17.26 -0.08
C MET A 95 -13.47 17.68 0.51
N GLY A 96 -14.32 16.72 0.92
CA GLY A 96 -15.54 17.02 1.66
C GLY A 96 -16.78 17.26 0.82
N GLY A 97 -16.82 16.69 -0.39
CA GLY A 97 -18.06 16.55 -1.14
C GLY A 97 -19.06 15.58 -0.48
N GLN A 98 -18.61 14.82 0.52
CA GLN A 98 -19.45 13.95 1.35
C GLN A 98 -19.35 14.32 2.83
N ALA A 99 -20.41 14.04 3.59
CA ALA A 99 -20.55 14.34 5.02
C ALA A 99 -19.70 13.40 5.91
N ILE A 100 -18.41 13.27 5.60
CA ILE A 100 -17.46 12.47 6.38
C ILE A 100 -16.74 13.39 7.36
N SER A 101 -16.72 12.99 8.64
CA SER A 101 -16.04 13.72 9.72
C SER A 101 -14.54 13.88 9.43
N ARG A 102 -13.92 14.93 9.97
CA ARG A 102 -12.46 15.13 9.83
C ARG A 102 -11.66 13.98 10.46
N PHE A 103 -12.17 13.40 11.55
CA PHE A 103 -11.56 12.25 12.21
C PHE A 103 -11.53 11.03 11.28
N HIS A 104 -12.64 10.73 10.60
CA HIS A 104 -12.72 9.65 9.62
C HIS A 104 -11.79 9.84 8.42
N ARG A 105 -11.62 11.08 7.96
CA ARG A 105 -10.65 11.36 6.88
C ARG A 105 -9.22 11.14 7.37
N ALA A 106 -8.90 11.58 8.58
CA ALA A 106 -7.58 11.38 9.16
C ALA A 106 -7.27 9.89 9.40
N SER A 107 -8.26 9.08 9.76
CA SER A 107 -8.06 7.64 9.97
C SER A 107 -7.73 6.89 8.68
N LEU A 108 -8.06 7.42 7.49
CA LEU A 108 -7.60 6.87 6.20
C LEU A 108 -6.07 6.89 6.04
N LEU A 109 -5.34 7.66 6.86
CA LEU A 109 -3.87 7.62 6.94
C LEU A 109 -3.34 6.30 7.52
N ILE A 110 -4.14 5.58 8.31
CA ILE A 110 -3.76 4.29 8.91
C ILE A 110 -3.47 3.24 7.82
N PRO A 111 -4.38 2.97 6.86
CA PRO A 111 -4.08 2.10 5.72
C PRO A 111 -2.82 2.53 4.96
N ILE A 112 -2.65 3.84 4.72
CA ILE A 112 -1.45 4.37 4.04
C ILE A 112 -0.18 3.96 4.79
N ALA A 113 -0.13 4.21 6.11
CA ALA A 113 1.03 3.92 6.94
C ALA A 113 1.37 2.41 6.98
N ILE A 114 0.35 1.56 7.16
CA ILE A 114 0.54 0.09 7.23
C ILE A 114 1.17 -0.44 5.94
N PHE A 115 0.59 -0.08 4.79
CA PHE A 115 1.09 -0.60 3.51
C PHE A 115 2.40 0.03 3.10
N LEU A 116 2.66 1.31 3.44
CA LEU A 116 3.95 1.94 3.21
C LEU A 116 5.06 1.28 4.04
N MET A 117 4.80 0.97 5.32
CA MET A 117 5.79 0.26 6.16
C MET A 117 6.13 -1.12 5.59
N LEU A 118 5.12 -1.90 5.19
CA LEU A 118 5.34 -3.17 4.50
C LEU A 118 6.18 -3.01 3.23
N GLU A 119 5.83 -2.02 2.41
CA GLU A 119 6.53 -1.72 1.16
C GLU A 119 8.02 -1.42 1.40
N VAL A 120 8.32 -0.53 2.36
CA VAL A 120 9.70 -0.18 2.74
C VAL A 120 10.48 -1.40 3.23
N ILE A 121 9.88 -2.27 4.06
CA ILE A 121 10.54 -3.49 4.56
C ILE A 121 10.96 -4.39 3.38
N PHE A 122 10.08 -4.60 2.41
CA PHE A 122 10.38 -5.45 1.24
C PHE A 122 11.34 -4.78 0.26
N VAL A 123 11.28 -3.46 0.09
CA VAL A 123 12.24 -2.68 -0.72
C VAL A 123 13.65 -2.81 -0.14
N ILE A 124 13.83 -2.56 1.16
CA ILE A 124 15.14 -2.69 1.84
C ILE A 124 15.68 -4.12 1.70
N LYS A 125 14.82 -5.13 1.90
CA LYS A 125 15.20 -6.54 1.73
C LYS A 125 15.69 -6.83 0.32
N THR A 126 15.03 -6.27 -0.69
CA THR A 126 15.39 -6.46 -2.10
C THR A 126 16.72 -5.78 -2.45
N LEU A 127 16.94 -4.55 -1.98
CA LEU A 127 18.19 -3.82 -2.20
C LEU A 127 19.39 -4.54 -1.56
N ARG A 128 19.26 -4.96 -0.29
CA ARG A 128 20.33 -5.69 0.42
C ARG A 128 20.70 -7.02 -0.21
N SER A 129 19.77 -7.67 -0.93
CA SER A 129 20.02 -9.00 -1.51
C SER A 129 21.02 -9.03 -2.67
N LYS A 130 21.41 -7.86 -3.20
CA LYS A 130 22.42 -7.71 -4.26
C LYS A 130 23.73 -7.08 -3.79
N GLU A 131 23.78 -6.61 -2.54
CA GLU A 131 24.99 -6.05 -1.92
C GLU A 131 25.80 -7.12 -1.14
N SER A 132 25.23 -8.32 -0.94
CA SER A 132 25.87 -9.51 -0.34
C SER A 132 26.27 -10.53 -1.39
#